data_AF-A0AAP0N8D8-F1
#
_entry.id   AF-A0AAP0N8D8-F1
#
_cell.length_a   1.000
_cell.length_b   1.000
_cell.length_c   1.000
_cell.angle_alpha   90.00
_cell.angle_beta   90.00
_cell.angle_gamma   90.00
#
_symmetry.space_group_name_H-M   'P 1'
#
loop_
_entity.id
_entity.type
_entity.pdbx_description
1 polymer ?
#
loop_
_entity_poly.entity_id
_entity_poly.type
_entity_poly.pdbx_seq_one_letter_code
_entity_poly.pdbx_strand_id
1 'polypeptide(L)'
;MLHGFSLKAIEKAIVSSDLRLIPNNDGEVICLPLPQLTSDRRKELSKVVAKQAEEGKVALRNIRRDTIKAYKKLEMEKKLSEDNVKDLSSDLQKVIDEYMKKIETIYKQKEKVLPHQLKPQHRKKPVMILRWDI
;
A
#
# COMPACT_ATOMS: atom_id res chain seq x y z
N MET A 1 -13.25 -8.63 -38.68
CA MET A 1 -12.47 -7.40 -38.98
C MET A 1 -12.66 -6.26 -37.96
N LEU A 2 -13.19 -6.50 -36.74
CA LEU A 2 -13.43 -5.43 -35.75
C LEU A 2 -12.44 -5.39 -34.55
N HIS A 3 -11.54 -6.38 -34.41
CA HIS A 3 -10.64 -6.45 -33.24
C HIS A 3 -9.43 -5.51 -33.31
N GLY A 4 -8.94 -5.16 -34.51
CA GLY A 4 -7.72 -4.36 -34.66
C GLY A 4 -7.83 -2.89 -34.21
N PHE A 5 -9.03 -2.30 -34.20
CA PHE A 5 -9.23 -0.92 -33.75
C PHE A 5 -9.13 -0.80 -32.22
N SER A 6 -9.67 -1.78 -31.48
CA SER A 6 -9.63 -1.79 -30.02
C SER A 6 -8.21 -2.00 -29.50
N LEU A 7 -7.41 -2.88 -30.13
CA LEU A 7 -6.03 -3.13 -29.73
C LEU A 7 -5.14 -1.88 -29.87
N LYS A 8 -5.29 -1.10 -30.94
CA LYS A 8 -4.56 0.17 -31.11
C LYS A 8 -4.94 1.22 -30.07
N ALA A 9 -6.22 1.28 -29.69
CA ALA A 9 -6.67 2.19 -28.64
C ALA A 9 -6.08 1.81 -27.27
N ILE A 10 -6.04 0.51 -26.96
CA ILE A 10 -5.44 -0.03 -25.72
C ILE A 10 -3.93 0.25 -25.69
N GLU A 11 -3.22 -0.01 -26.79
CA GLU A 11 -1.79 0.27 -26.91
C GLU A 11 -1.46 1.75 -26.66
N LYS A 12 -2.24 2.65 -27.28
CA LYS A 12 -2.07 4.09 -27.11
C LYS A 12 -2.33 4.53 -25.67
N ALA A 13 -3.36 3.98 -25.02
CA ALA A 13 -3.68 4.27 -23.63
C ALA A 13 -2.54 3.86 -22.68
N ILE A 14 -1.94 2.68 -22.91
CA ILE A 14 -0.80 2.18 -22.13
C ILE A 14 0.42 3.10 -22.30
N VAL A 15 0.76 3.48 -23.54
CA VAL A 15 1.92 4.36 -23.79
C VAL A 15 1.73 5.76 -23.18
N SER A 16 0.50 6.27 -23.20
CA SER A 16 0.16 7.57 -22.57
C SER A 16 0.09 7.52 -21.03
N SER A 17 0.08 6.32 -20.44
CA SER A 17 -0.03 6.17 -18.99
C SER A 17 1.29 6.43 -18.28
N ASP A 18 1.21 6.79 -17.00
CA ASP A 18 2.39 7.01 -16.14
C ASP A 18 3.20 5.73 -15.86
N LEU A 19 2.82 4.59 -16.46
CA LEU A 19 3.51 3.32 -16.31
C LEU A 19 4.87 3.32 -17.04
N ARG A 20 5.07 4.20 -18.04
CA ARG A 20 6.31 4.27 -18.84
C ARG A 20 6.73 2.91 -19.41
N LEU A 21 5.75 2.09 -19.77
CA LEU A 21 5.97 0.78 -20.38
C LEU A 21 5.74 0.88 -21.89
N ILE A 22 6.56 0.17 -22.66
CA ILE A 22 6.39 0.02 -24.10
C ILE A 22 5.70 -1.32 -24.33
N PRO A 23 4.41 -1.35 -24.71
CA PRO A 23 3.72 -2.58 -25.08
C PRO A 23 4.31 -3.17 -26.36
N ASN A 24 4.44 -4.49 -26.42
CA ASN A 24 4.69 -5.23 -27.66
C ASN A 24 3.35 -5.77 -28.18
N ASN A 25 2.96 -5.40 -29.40
CA ASN A 25 1.67 -5.77 -29.98
C ASN A 25 1.87 -6.67 -31.20
N ASP A 26 1.46 -7.94 -31.09
CA ASP A 26 1.57 -8.94 -32.16
C ASP A 26 0.27 -9.04 -33.00
N GLY A 27 -0.65 -8.08 -32.87
CA GLY A 27 -1.88 -7.97 -33.66
C GLY A 27 -3.09 -8.72 -33.08
N GLU A 28 -2.86 -9.70 -32.20
CA GLU A 28 -3.89 -10.37 -31.38
C GLU A 28 -3.66 -10.20 -29.87
N VAL A 29 -2.41 -10.05 -29.44
CA VAL A 29 -2.01 -9.98 -28.03
C VAL A 29 -1.10 -8.77 -27.79
N ILE A 30 -1.32 -8.07 -26.68
CA ILE A 30 -0.46 -6.99 -26.19
C ILE A 30 0.35 -7.52 -25.00
N CYS A 31 1.65 -7.69 -25.19
CA CYS A 31 2.60 -8.13 -24.16
C CYS A 31 3.26 -6.92 -23.50
N LEU A 32 3.22 -6.84 -22.16
CA LEU A 32 3.86 -5.78 -21.38
C LEU A 32 5.13 -6.31 -20.71
N PRO A 33 6.33 -5.96 -21.21
CA PRO A 33 7.57 -6.32 -20.55
C PRO A 33 7.68 -5.52 -19.24
N LEU A 34 7.44 -6.18 -18.11
CA LEU A 34 7.67 -5.58 -16.80
C LEU A 34 9.18 -5.63 -16.48
N PRO A 35 9.87 -4.48 -16.42
CA PRO A 35 11.28 -4.48 -16.05
C PRO A 35 11.44 -4.99 -14.62
N GLN A 36 12.56 -5.67 -14.37
CA GLN A 36 12.87 -6.12 -13.01
C GLN A 36 12.97 -4.90 -12.08
N LEU A 37 12.27 -4.97 -10.94
CA LEU A 37 12.33 -3.94 -9.91
C LEU A 37 13.75 -3.89 -9.34
N THR A 38 14.56 -2.90 -9.77
CA THR A 38 15.89 -2.64 -9.22
C THR A 38 15.82 -2.27 -7.74
N SER A 39 16.92 -2.43 -7.02
CA SER A 39 17.00 -2.07 -5.58
C SER A 39 16.53 -0.65 -5.31
N ASP A 40 16.91 0.31 -6.16
CA ASP A 40 16.61 1.72 -5.93
C ASP A 40 15.13 2.03 -6.17
N ARG A 41 14.52 1.43 -7.20
CA ARG A 41 13.06 1.54 -7.44
C ARG A 41 12.25 0.94 -6.29
N ARG A 42 12.69 -0.18 -5.70
CA ARG A 42 12.04 -0.76 -4.52
C ARG A 42 12.11 0.15 -3.30
N LYS A 43 13.26 0.80 -3.07
CA LYS A 43 13.43 1.78 -1.99
C LYS A 43 12.51 2.99 -2.18
N GLU A 44 12.41 3.52 -3.39
CA GLU A 44 11.48 4.61 -3.70
C GLU A 44 10.02 4.22 -3.46
N LEU A 45 9.61 3.04 -3.95
CA LEU A 45 8.26 2.52 -3.72
C LEU A 45 7.97 2.32 -2.23
N SER A 46 8.95 1.87 -1.44
CA SER A 46 8.80 1.75 0.02
C SER A 46 8.51 3.10 0.68
N LYS A 47 9.18 4.17 0.24
CA LYS A 47 8.93 5.53 0.74
C LYS A 47 7.53 6.01 0.38
N VAL A 48 7.07 5.76 -0.84
CA VAL A 48 5.71 6.13 -1.29
C VAL A 48 4.66 5.41 -0.45
N VAL A 49 4.82 4.09 -0.25
CA VAL A 49 3.89 3.29 0.56
C VAL A 49 3.85 3.77 2.01
N ALA A 50 5.01 4.10 2.60
CA ALA A 50 5.07 4.66 3.95
C ALA A 50 4.37 6.02 4.05
N LYS A 51 4.57 6.89 3.06
CA LYS A 51 3.90 8.19 2.99
C LYS A 51 2.38 8.03 2.93
N GLN A 52 1.88 7.17 2.05
CA GLN A 52 0.44 6.90 1.91
C GLN A 52 -0.18 6.32 3.19
N ALA A 53 0.54 5.44 3.89
CA ALA A 53 0.08 4.91 5.17
C ALA A 53 -0.04 6.00 6.25
N GLU A 54 0.94 6.90 6.34
CA GLU A 54 0.87 8.01 7.30
C GLU A 54 -0.22 9.03 6.93
N GLU A 55 -0.36 9.38 5.65
CA GLU A 55 -1.47 10.23 5.16
C GLU A 55 -2.83 9.64 5.55
N GLY A 56 -3.03 8.33 5.39
CA GLY A 56 -4.24 7.64 5.83
C GLY A 56 -4.46 7.71 7.35
N LYS A 57 -3.41 7.55 8.15
CA LYS A 57 -3.50 7.70 9.62
C LYS A 57 -3.84 9.12 10.03
N VAL A 58 -3.24 10.13 9.39
CA VAL A 58 -3.55 11.54 9.62
C VAL A 58 -5.00 11.86 9.24
N ALA A 59 -5.49 11.35 8.11
CA ALA A 59 -6.87 11.52 7.69
C ALA A 59 -7.85 10.96 8.73
N LEU A 60 -7.63 9.74 9.24
CA LEU A 60 -8.46 9.16 10.30
C LEU A 60 -8.47 10.01 11.57
N ARG A 61 -7.31 10.54 11.98
CA ARG A 61 -7.22 11.43 13.16
C ARG A 61 -8.01 12.73 12.96
N ASN A 62 -7.93 13.31 11.76
CA ASN A 62 -8.67 14.52 11.41
C ASN A 62 -10.18 14.27 11.43
N ILE A 63 -10.64 13.21 10.75
CA ILE A 63 -12.06 12.81 10.75
C ILE A 63 -12.57 12.64 12.18
N ARG A 64 -11.85 11.86 13.02
CA ARG A 64 -12.25 11.67 14.42
C ARG A 64 -12.39 12.99 15.17
N ARG A 65 -11.41 13.91 15.01
CA ARG A 65 -11.44 15.22 15.68
C ARG A 65 -12.65 16.04 15.22
N ASP A 66 -12.92 16.07 13.93
CA ASP A 66 -13.97 16.89 13.35
C ASP A 66 -15.36 16.32 13.68
N THR A 67 -15.52 14.99 13.70
CA THR A 67 -16.73 14.33 14.19
C THR A 67 -16.98 14.59 15.68
N ILE A 68 -15.95 14.50 16.53
CA ILE A 68 -16.09 14.83 17.97
C ILE A 68 -16.52 16.29 18.16
N LYS A 69 -15.95 17.22 17.39
CA LYS A 69 -16.38 18.64 17.42
C LYS A 69 -17.85 18.78 17.00
N ALA A 70 -18.29 18.03 15.99
CA ALA A 70 -19.68 18.03 15.54
C ALA A 70 -20.63 17.50 16.63
N TYR A 71 -20.28 16.41 17.32
CA TYR A 71 -21.07 15.88 18.44
C TYR A 71 -21.23 16.91 19.56
N LYS A 72 -20.13 17.57 19.97
CA LYS A 72 -20.19 18.65 20.97
C LYS A 72 -21.07 19.82 20.55
N LYS A 73 -21.03 20.18 19.25
CA LYS A 73 -21.90 21.24 18.73
C LYS A 73 -23.38 20.85 18.81
N LEU A 74 -23.70 19.61 18.44
CA LEU A 74 -25.08 19.09 18.49
C LEU A 74 -25.61 18.94 19.93
N GLU A 75 -24.72 18.65 20.88
CA GLU A 75 -25.01 18.67 22.32
C GLU A 75 -25.39 20.08 22.79
N MET A 76 -24.61 21.10 22.41
CA MET A 76 -24.93 22.51 22.72
C MET A 76 -26.23 22.97 22.06
N GLU A 77 -26.54 22.47 20.87
CA GLU A 77 -27.82 22.70 20.17
C GLU A 77 -29.00 21.91 20.78
N LYS A 78 -28.77 21.14 21.86
CA LYS A 78 -29.75 20.24 22.52
C LYS A 78 -30.38 19.21 21.57
N LYS A 79 -29.71 18.89 20.46
CA LYS A 79 -30.11 17.84 19.51
C LYS A 79 -29.63 16.46 19.93
N LEU A 80 -28.62 16.39 20.78
CA LEU A 80 -28.10 15.16 21.39
C LEU A 80 -28.03 15.32 22.92
N SER A 81 -28.33 14.23 23.63
CA SER A 81 -28.06 14.09 25.07
C SER A 81 -26.58 13.80 25.31
N GLU A 82 -26.08 14.13 26.50
CA GLU A 82 -24.72 13.80 26.95
C GLU A 82 -24.45 12.28 26.86
N ASP A 83 -25.44 11.45 27.21
CA ASP A 83 -25.34 9.99 27.11
C ASP A 83 -25.17 9.53 25.66
N ASN A 84 -25.94 10.09 24.73
CA ASN A 84 -25.82 9.79 23.30
C ASN A 84 -24.44 10.20 22.76
N VAL A 85 -23.89 11.34 23.21
CA VAL A 85 -22.55 11.78 22.81
C VAL A 85 -21.47 10.82 23.30
N LYS A 86 -21.61 10.28 24.51
CA LYS A 86 -20.69 9.26 25.06
C LYS A 86 -20.73 7.98 24.24
N ASP A 87 -21.92 7.47 23.93
CA ASP A 87 -22.11 6.26 23.13
C ASP A 87 -21.56 6.43 21.71
N LEU A 88 -21.93 7.51 21.03
CA LEU A 88 -21.44 7.84 19.68
C LEU A 88 -19.92 8.02 19.64
N SER A 89 -19.32 8.57 20.70
CA SER A 89 -17.87 8.72 20.80
C SER A 89 -17.16 7.38 21.00
N SER A 90 -17.75 6.48 21.78
CA SER A 90 -17.25 5.10 21.96
C SER A 90 -17.29 4.33 20.65
N ASP A 91 -18.41 4.39 19.94
CA ASP A 91 -18.56 3.69 18.66
C ASP A 91 -17.67 4.29 17.57
N LEU A 92 -17.54 5.62 17.51
CA LEU A 92 -16.57 6.28 16.65
C LEU A 92 -15.15 5.78 16.92
N GLN A 93 -14.76 5.64 18.20
CA GLN A 93 -13.42 5.16 18.56
C GLN A 93 -13.19 3.72 18.07
N LYS A 94 -14.16 2.82 18.24
CA LYS A 94 -14.08 1.45 17.74
C LYS A 94 -13.86 1.41 16.22
N VAL A 95 -14.64 2.20 15.47
CA VAL A 95 -14.52 2.29 14.01
C VAL A 95 -13.14 2.82 13.61
N ILE A 96 -12.67 3.89 14.25
CA ILE A 96 -11.35 4.46 13.96
C ILE A 96 -10.23 3.44 14.25
N ASP A 97 -10.31 2.70 15.36
CA ASP A 97 -9.32 1.69 15.73
C ASP A 97 -9.30 0.52 14.74
N GLU A 98 -10.47 0.10 14.24
CA GLU A 98 -10.58 -0.92 13.20
C GLU A 98 -9.87 -0.48 11.92
N TYR A 99 -10.15 0.73 11.43
CA TYR A 99 -9.51 1.25 10.23
C TYR A 99 -8.02 1.52 10.42
N MET A 100 -7.59 1.92 11.62
CA MET A 100 -6.18 2.06 11.94
C MET A 100 -5.44 0.71 11.82
N LYS A 101 -6.02 -0.37 12.35
CA LYS A 101 -5.49 -1.73 12.19
C LYS A 101 -5.48 -2.19 10.72
N LYS A 102 -6.51 -1.85 9.94
CA LYS A 102 -6.56 -2.17 8.50
C LYS A 102 -5.42 -1.48 7.74
N ILE A 103 -5.17 -0.19 7.99
CA ILE A 103 -4.05 0.54 7.38
C ILE A 103 -2.72 -0.13 7.73
N GLU A 104 -2.50 -0.48 9.00
CA GLU A 104 -1.26 -1.16 9.41
C GLU A 104 -1.09 -2.53 8.76
N THR A 105 -2.18 -3.28 8.61
CA THR A 105 -2.16 -4.61 7.98
C THR A 105 -1.79 -4.49 6.51
N ILE A 106 -2.43 -3.57 5.77
CA ILE A 106 -2.15 -3.31 4.36
C ILE A 106 -0.72 -2.80 4.18
N TYR A 107 -0.28 -1.88 5.03
CA TYR A 107 1.08 -1.37 5.02
C TYR A 107 2.10 -2.51 5.20
N LYS A 108 1.94 -3.36 6.22
CA LYS A 108 2.82 -4.51 6.46
C LYS A 108 2.79 -5.52 5.31
N GLN A 109 1.64 -5.77 4.71
CA GLN A 109 1.54 -6.65 3.54
C GLN A 109 2.33 -6.08 2.36
N LYS A 110 2.18 -4.79 2.06
CA LYS A 110 2.87 -4.14 0.95
C LYS A 110 4.37 -4.00 1.21
N GLU A 111 4.74 -3.69 2.46
CA GLU A 111 6.12 -3.64 2.92
C GLU A 111 6.80 -5.01 2.87
N LYS A 112 6.09 -6.14 2.95
CA LYS A 112 6.72 -7.47 2.75
C LYS A 112 7.01 -7.81 1.29
N VAL A 113 6.24 -7.26 0.37
CA VAL A 113 6.37 -7.54 -1.09
C VAL A 113 7.55 -6.79 -1.71
N LEU A 114 7.84 -5.57 -1.24
CA LEU A 114 8.88 -4.70 -1.81
C LEU A 114 10.32 -5.15 -1.53
N PRO A 115 10.72 -5.51 -0.29
CA PRO A 115 12.03 -6.01 0.07
C PRO A 115 12.07 -7.54 -0.09
N HIS A 116 11.77 -8.07 -1.27
CA HIS A 116 12.37 -9.34 -1.67
C HIS A 116 13.84 -9.10 -2.02
N GLN A 117 14.64 -8.74 -1.02
CA GLN A 117 16.07 -9.03 -1.08
C GLN A 117 16.16 -10.56 -1.00
N LEU A 118 16.82 -11.16 -1.98
CA LEU A 118 17.47 -12.45 -1.81
C LEU A 118 18.20 -12.36 -0.46
N LYS A 119 17.71 -13.05 0.57
CA LYS A 119 18.52 -13.23 1.78
C LYS A 119 19.86 -13.76 1.27
N PRO A 120 21.01 -13.11 1.51
CA PRO A 120 22.27 -13.73 1.20
C PRO A 120 22.30 -14.99 2.06
N GLN A 121 22.11 -16.13 1.40
CA GLN A 121 22.34 -17.43 2.01
C GLN A 121 23.76 -17.34 2.56
N HIS A 122 23.87 -17.31 3.88
CA HIS A 122 25.15 -17.38 4.54
C HIS A 122 25.75 -18.71 4.06
N ARG A 123 26.68 -18.66 3.10
CA ARG A 123 27.55 -19.80 2.82
C ARG A 123 28.31 -20.01 4.11
N LYS A 124 27.86 -20.94 4.96
CA LYS A 124 28.72 -21.55 5.96
C LYS A 124 29.89 -22.13 5.17
N LYS A 125 31.03 -21.44 5.15
CA LYS A 125 32.27 -22.05 4.69
C LYS A 125 32.51 -23.23 5.62
N PRO A 126 32.63 -24.48 5.13
CA PRO A 126 33.12 -25.54 5.98
C PRO A 126 34.58 -25.20 6.28
N VAL A 127 34.89 -24.87 7.54
CA VAL A 127 36.27 -24.89 8.02
C VAL A 127 36.58 -26.36 8.22
N MET A 128 37.12 -26.99 7.18
CA MET A 128 37.67 -28.34 7.27
C MET A 128 39.04 -28.20 7.94
N ILE A 129 39.05 -28.32 9.26
CA ILE A 129 40.28 -28.45 10.05
C ILE A 129 40.87 -29.80 9.66
N LEU A 130 41.90 -29.79 8.81
CA LEU A 130 42.75 -30.95 8.60
C LEU A 130 43.57 -31.16 9.87
N ARG A 131 43.05 -32.02 10.75
CA ARG A 131 43.84 -32.69 11.78
C ARG A 131 44.14 -34.07 11.24
N TRP A 132 45.31 -34.24 10.64
CA TRP A 132 45.87 -35.57 10.39
C TRP A 132 46.69 -35.92 11.62
N ASP A 133 46.24 -36.96 12.31
CA ASP A 133 47.03 -37.69 13.28
C ASP A 133 48.22 -38.33 12.56
N ILE A 134 49.43 -37.86 12.87
CA ILE A 134 50.70 -38.62 12.90
C ILE A 134 51.51 -38.06 14.07
#